data_AF-A0A951VWT6-F1
#
_entry.id   AF-A0A951VWT6-F1
#
_cell.length_a   1.000
_cell.length_b   1.000
_cell.length_c   1.000
_cell.angle_alpha   90.00
_cell.angle_beta   90.00
_cell.angle_gamma   90.00
#
_symmetry.space_group_name_H-M   'P 1'
#
loop_
_entity.id
_entity.type
_entity.pdbx_description
1 polymer ?
#
loop_
_entity_poly.entity_id
_entity_poly.type
_entity_poly.pdbx_seq_one_letter_code
_entity_poly.pdbx_strand_id
1 'polypeptide(L)'
;MSRILTTLLIITMTILVSNCNLLETKKTPSTGAVTYVNSIPNNCTTTTGIKQKVVKKVTSESELRQHYGLTFKVRFNDQVSPTLYGALYYQDNKQNLYCMALPDGRFATFHDSQISENKKNIIQEVCYPLSDCS
;
A
#
# COMPACT_ATOMS: atom_id res chain seq x y z
N MET A 1 -25.64 25.83 -59.35
CA MET A 1 -24.24 25.41 -59.13
C MET A 1 -23.71 26.05 -57.86
N SER A 2 -22.71 25.43 -57.22
CA SER A 2 -22.14 25.75 -55.89
C SER A 2 -22.89 25.21 -54.68
N ARG A 3 -23.01 23.88 -54.64
CA ARG A 3 -22.69 23.09 -53.44
C ARG A 3 -21.17 22.98 -53.39
N ILE A 4 -20.57 22.83 -52.20
CA ILE A 4 -19.12 22.84 -51.87
C ILE A 4 -18.71 24.22 -51.31
N LEU A 5 -18.11 24.25 -50.11
CA LEU A 5 -17.95 25.37 -49.16
C LEU A 5 -19.28 25.71 -48.47
N THR A 6 -19.61 25.18 -47.30
CA THR A 6 -18.88 25.40 -46.04
C THR A 6 -19.27 24.35 -45.00
N THR A 7 -19.15 23.07 -45.34
CA THR A 7 -19.15 21.94 -44.38
C THR A 7 -17.86 21.88 -43.55
N LEU A 8 -17.39 23.03 -43.05
CA LEU A 8 -16.13 23.15 -42.31
C LEU A 8 -16.27 24.04 -41.05
N LEU A 9 -17.45 24.02 -40.43
CA LEU A 9 -17.69 24.74 -39.17
C LEU A 9 -18.37 23.89 -38.09
N ILE A 10 -18.25 22.56 -38.19
CA ILE A 10 -18.81 21.60 -37.22
C ILE A 10 -17.70 20.79 -36.51
N ILE A 11 -16.42 20.95 -36.90
CA ILE A 11 -15.29 20.15 -36.36
C ILE A 11 -14.43 20.96 -35.37
N THR A 12 -14.99 21.92 -34.66
CA THR A 12 -14.29 22.66 -33.59
C THR A 12 -15.00 22.63 -32.25
N MET A 13 -15.94 21.68 -32.06
CA MET A 13 -16.67 21.51 -30.80
C MET A 13 -16.53 20.09 -30.19
N THR A 14 -15.46 19.38 -30.52
CA THR A 14 -15.13 18.05 -29.94
C THR A 14 -13.81 18.00 -29.17
N ILE A 15 -13.11 19.12 -28.96
CA ILE A 15 -11.78 19.13 -28.32
C ILE A 15 -11.81 19.51 -26.83
N LEU A 16 -12.97 19.84 -26.26
CA LEU A 16 -13.06 20.36 -24.88
C LEU A 16 -13.46 19.36 -23.79
N VAL A 17 -13.65 18.07 -24.14
CA VAL A 17 -13.92 17.01 -23.13
C VAL A 17 -12.72 16.07 -22.92
N SER A 18 -11.61 16.26 -23.64
CA SER A 18 -10.45 15.37 -23.52
C SER A 18 -9.44 15.76 -22.43
N ASN A 19 -9.74 16.80 -21.63
CA ASN A 19 -8.84 17.31 -20.58
C ASN A 19 -9.27 16.95 -19.14
N CYS A 20 -10.17 15.97 -18.95
CA CYS A 20 -10.57 15.50 -17.61
C CYS A 20 -10.00 14.12 -17.24
N ASN A 21 -8.83 13.74 -17.78
CA ASN A 21 -8.10 12.55 -17.33
C ASN A 21 -6.63 12.85 -17.02
N LEU A 22 -6.32 14.07 -16.60
CA LEU A 22 -5.12 14.32 -15.80
C LEU A 22 -5.41 13.88 -14.35
N LEU A 23 -5.69 12.58 -14.16
CA LEU A 23 -5.35 11.95 -12.90
C LEU A 23 -3.83 11.98 -12.84
N GLU A 24 -3.27 13.09 -12.37
CA GLU A 24 -2.00 13.05 -11.68
C GLU A 24 -2.20 11.99 -10.58
N THR A 25 -1.68 10.80 -10.84
CA THR A 25 -1.51 9.77 -9.83
C THR A 25 -0.60 10.41 -8.80
N LYS A 26 -1.23 11.00 -7.77
CA LYS A 26 -0.58 11.58 -6.60
C LYS A 26 0.44 10.54 -6.17
N LYS A 27 1.72 10.80 -6.44
CA LYS A 27 2.80 9.83 -6.21
C LYS A 27 2.65 9.37 -4.78
N THR A 28 2.27 8.11 -4.61
CA THR A 28 2.14 7.51 -3.29
C THR A 28 3.50 7.66 -2.62
N PRO A 29 3.59 8.30 -1.44
CA PRO A 29 4.87 8.54 -0.81
C PRO A 29 5.56 7.20 -0.58
N SER A 30 6.69 7.01 -1.26
CA SER A 30 7.55 5.85 -1.11
C SER A 30 8.88 6.27 -0.50
N THR A 31 9.46 5.40 0.32
CA THR A 31 10.78 5.57 0.92
C THR A 31 11.48 4.23 0.85
N GLY A 32 12.45 4.10 -0.05
CA GLY A 32 13.06 2.82 -0.40
C GLY A 32 12.04 1.85 -1.01
N ALA A 33 11.99 0.63 -0.47
CA ALA A 33 11.06 -0.44 -0.85
C ALA A 33 9.64 -0.29 -0.27
N VAL A 34 9.41 0.70 0.60
CA VAL A 34 8.12 0.87 1.30
C VAL A 34 7.29 1.96 0.64
N THR A 35 6.01 1.65 0.41
CA THR A 35 5.00 2.60 -0.08
C THR A 35 3.90 2.77 0.97
N TYR A 36 3.56 4.01 1.30
CA TYR A 36 2.54 4.33 2.32
C TYR A 36 1.24 4.83 1.70
N VAL A 37 0.12 4.25 2.10
CA VAL A 37 -1.23 4.66 1.66
C VAL A 37 -2.16 4.89 2.85
N ASN A 38 -3.15 5.76 2.67
CA ASN A 38 -4.13 6.09 3.72
C ASN A 38 -5.40 5.21 3.69
N SER A 39 -5.53 4.38 2.65
CA SER A 39 -6.63 3.46 2.39
C SER A 39 -6.10 2.04 2.21
N ILE A 40 -6.95 1.03 2.38
CA ILE A 40 -6.56 -0.37 2.16
C ILE A 40 -6.06 -0.52 0.71
N PRO A 41 -4.84 -1.05 0.49
CA PRO A 41 -4.32 -1.29 -0.85
C PRO A 41 -5.23 -2.27 -1.62
N ASN A 42 -5.52 -1.97 -2.90
CA ASN A 42 -6.43 -2.78 -3.73
C ASN A 42 -5.98 -4.24 -3.89
N ASN A 43 -4.68 -4.49 -3.84
CA ASN A 43 -4.06 -5.82 -3.92
C ASN A 43 -3.96 -6.54 -2.56
N CYS A 44 -4.38 -5.90 -1.47
CA CYS A 44 -4.24 -6.41 -0.11
C CYS A 44 -5.53 -6.19 0.71
N THR A 45 -6.67 -6.62 0.17
CA THR A 45 -7.99 -6.43 0.78
C THR A 45 -8.42 -7.56 1.72
N THR A 46 -7.69 -8.67 1.70
CA THR A 46 -7.92 -9.83 2.56
C THR A 46 -6.79 -9.99 3.56
N THR A 47 -7.04 -10.78 4.58
CA THR A 47 -6.04 -11.17 5.57
C THR A 47 -5.62 -12.62 5.37
N THR A 48 -4.34 -12.93 5.57
CA THR A 48 -3.80 -14.29 5.46
C THR A 48 -3.00 -14.59 6.72
N GLY A 49 -3.30 -15.70 7.41
CA GLY A 49 -2.55 -16.11 8.61
C GLY A 49 -2.95 -15.46 9.94
N ILE A 50 -4.04 -14.70 9.99
CA ILE A 50 -4.56 -14.09 11.24
C ILE A 50 -6.04 -14.39 11.48
N LYS A 51 -6.50 -14.27 12.74
CA LYS A 51 -7.86 -14.61 13.18
C LYS A 51 -8.96 -13.78 12.52
N GLN A 52 -8.70 -12.51 12.19
CA GLN A 52 -9.68 -11.66 11.50
C GLN A 52 -9.55 -11.80 10.00
N LYS A 53 -10.70 -11.93 9.29
CA LYS A 53 -10.80 -12.08 7.82
C LYS A 53 -10.89 -10.74 7.06
N VAL A 54 -11.02 -9.63 7.78
CA VAL A 54 -11.30 -8.30 7.23
C VAL A 54 -10.19 -7.34 7.66
N VAL A 55 -9.67 -6.58 6.70
CA VAL A 55 -8.66 -5.55 6.94
C VAL A 55 -9.33 -4.30 7.51
N LYS A 56 -8.79 -3.76 8.61
CA LYS A 56 -9.30 -2.57 9.29
C LYS A 56 -8.23 -1.50 9.43
N LYS A 57 -8.60 -0.25 9.17
CA LYS A 57 -7.77 0.90 9.54
C LYS A 57 -7.78 1.03 11.07
N VAL A 58 -6.61 1.29 11.64
CA VAL A 58 -6.40 1.43 13.10
C VAL A 58 -5.63 2.70 13.38
N THR A 59 -5.89 3.35 14.50
CA THR A 59 -5.30 4.65 14.88
C THR A 59 -4.49 4.59 16.17
N SER A 60 -4.32 3.39 16.71
CA SER A 60 -3.45 3.12 17.84
C SER A 60 -2.93 1.68 17.81
N GLU A 61 -1.89 1.42 18.60
CA GLU A 61 -1.36 0.07 18.80
C GLU A 61 -2.37 -0.86 19.49
N SER A 62 -3.17 -0.32 20.42
CA SER A 62 -4.22 -1.06 21.09
C SER A 62 -5.26 -1.60 20.10
N GLU A 63 -5.72 -0.74 19.17
CA GLU A 63 -6.62 -1.15 18.10
C GLU A 63 -5.97 -2.19 17.16
N LEU A 64 -4.69 -2.00 16.86
CA LEU A 64 -3.91 -2.91 16.03
C LEU A 64 -3.87 -4.32 16.65
N ARG A 65 -3.62 -4.44 17.96
CA ARG A 65 -3.69 -5.72 18.69
C ARG A 65 -5.11 -6.29 18.76
N GLN A 66 -6.09 -5.46 19.08
CA GLN A 66 -7.49 -5.88 19.19
C GLN A 66 -8.01 -6.46 17.85
N HIS A 67 -7.59 -5.87 16.74
CA HIS A 67 -8.03 -6.31 15.41
C HIS A 67 -7.16 -7.44 14.85
N TYR A 68 -5.84 -7.28 14.86
CA TYR A 68 -4.95 -8.19 14.16
C TYR A 68 -4.34 -9.28 15.05
N GLY A 69 -4.37 -9.10 16.36
CA GLY A 69 -3.84 -10.03 17.36
C GLY A 69 -2.32 -10.00 17.50
N LEU A 70 -1.59 -10.03 16.37
CA LEU A 70 -0.13 -10.06 16.31
C LEU A 70 0.43 -8.79 15.65
N THR A 71 1.61 -8.38 16.11
CA THR A 71 2.33 -7.25 15.56
C THR A 71 3.73 -7.69 15.12
N PHE A 72 4.29 -6.99 14.15
CA PHE A 72 5.54 -7.34 13.50
C PHE A 72 6.42 -6.11 13.41
N LYS A 73 7.72 -6.33 13.60
CA LYS A 73 8.78 -5.35 13.32
C LYS A 73 9.51 -5.82 12.08
N VAL A 74 9.49 -5.00 11.03
CA VAL A 74 10.19 -5.29 9.77
C VAL A 74 11.38 -4.35 9.61
N ARG A 75 12.57 -4.92 9.50
CA ARG A 75 13.81 -4.18 9.23
C ARG A 75 14.26 -4.46 7.82
N PHE A 76 14.51 -3.40 7.07
CA PHE A 76 14.91 -3.48 5.67
C PHE A 76 16.42 -3.42 5.54
N ASN A 77 16.96 -4.24 4.64
CA ASN A 77 18.40 -4.34 4.39
C ASN A 77 18.88 -3.40 3.26
N ASP A 78 17.97 -2.60 2.69
CA ASP A 78 18.28 -1.63 1.63
C ASP A 78 18.94 -0.34 2.15
N GLN A 79 19.11 -0.20 3.47
CA GLN A 79 19.67 0.97 4.16
C GLN A 79 18.90 2.30 3.94
N VAL A 80 17.77 2.27 3.22
CA VAL A 80 16.99 3.46 2.86
C VAL A 80 15.58 3.40 3.45
N SER A 81 14.98 2.21 3.47
CA SER A 81 13.64 2.02 4.02
C SER A 81 13.65 2.11 5.54
N PRO A 82 12.74 2.87 6.16
CA PRO A 82 12.62 2.91 7.61
C PRO A 82 12.13 1.57 8.17
N THR A 83 12.47 1.28 9.42
CA THR A 83 11.89 0.14 10.13
C THR A 83 10.38 0.33 10.24
N LEU A 84 9.62 -0.71 9.87
CA LEU A 84 8.18 -0.73 10.05
C LEU A 84 7.79 -1.46 11.32
N TYR A 85 6.71 -0.98 11.93
CA TYR A 85 6.05 -1.62 13.04
C TYR A 85 4.53 -1.58 12.81
N GLY A 86 3.88 -2.73 12.91
CA GLY A 86 2.44 -2.84 12.68
C GLY A 86 1.99 -4.28 12.48
N ALA A 87 0.79 -4.49 11.97
CA ALA A 87 0.25 -5.83 11.73
C ALA A 87 0.53 -6.26 10.30
N LEU A 88 1.36 -7.29 10.12
CA LEU A 88 1.53 -7.95 8.82
C LEU A 88 0.32 -8.84 8.56
N TYR A 89 -0.63 -8.34 7.78
CA TYR A 89 -1.92 -8.99 7.62
C TYR A 89 -2.07 -9.72 6.28
N TYR A 90 -1.21 -9.43 5.30
CA TYR A 90 -1.28 -10.04 3.97
C TYR A 90 0.12 -10.28 3.41
N GLN A 91 0.26 -11.44 2.76
CA GLN A 91 1.49 -11.89 2.10
C GLN A 91 1.12 -12.66 0.82
N ASP A 92 1.60 -12.19 -0.33
CA ASP A 92 1.59 -12.93 -1.59
C ASP A 92 3.00 -13.39 -1.93
N ASN A 93 3.27 -14.68 -1.73
CA ASN A 93 4.57 -15.30 -2.01
C ASN A 93 4.95 -15.27 -3.50
N LYS A 94 3.98 -15.25 -4.42
CA LYS A 94 4.25 -15.26 -5.87
C LYS A 94 4.76 -13.90 -6.33
N GLN A 95 4.20 -12.83 -5.75
CA GLN A 95 4.57 -11.44 -6.06
C GLN A 95 5.58 -10.87 -5.06
N ASN A 96 5.96 -11.66 -4.06
CA ASN A 96 6.75 -11.25 -2.90
C ASN A 96 6.24 -9.96 -2.27
N LEU A 97 4.92 -9.80 -2.21
CA LEU A 97 4.22 -8.60 -1.76
C LEU A 97 3.77 -8.78 -0.32
N TYR A 98 4.04 -7.79 0.51
CA TYR A 98 3.64 -7.73 1.90
C TYR A 98 2.87 -6.45 2.16
N CYS A 99 1.82 -6.58 2.98
CA CYS A 99 0.99 -5.45 3.36
C CYS A 99 0.81 -5.43 4.88
N MET A 100 1.06 -4.25 5.45
CA MET A 100 0.99 -3.99 6.88
C MET A 100 -0.02 -2.89 7.19
N ALA A 101 -0.79 -3.07 8.26
CA ALA A 101 -1.54 -1.99 8.88
C ALA A 101 -0.65 -1.35 9.95
N LEU A 102 -0.57 -0.02 9.96
CA LEU A 102 0.26 0.75 10.89
C LEU A 102 -0.60 1.36 11.99
N PRO A 103 -0.05 1.61 13.19
CA PRO A 103 -0.81 2.17 14.31
C PRO A 103 -1.22 3.63 14.09
N ASP A 104 -0.73 4.31 13.05
CA ASP A 104 -1.03 5.71 12.74
C ASP A 104 -2.13 5.90 11.68
N GLY A 105 -2.86 4.84 11.34
CA GLY A 105 -3.93 4.90 10.34
C GLY A 105 -3.49 4.73 8.91
N ARG A 106 -2.20 4.51 8.65
CA ARG A 106 -1.69 4.21 7.32
C ARG A 106 -1.56 2.70 7.11
N PHE A 107 -1.45 2.33 5.84
CA PHE A 107 -1.00 1.01 5.43
C PHE A 107 0.34 1.15 4.72
N ALA A 108 1.21 0.16 4.92
CA ALA A 108 2.48 0.06 4.21
C ALA A 108 2.43 -1.16 3.29
N THR A 109 2.86 -0.98 2.05
CA THR A 109 3.12 -2.08 1.11
C THR A 109 4.59 -2.12 0.80
N PHE A 110 5.18 -3.30 0.80
CA PHE A 110 6.57 -3.48 0.40
C PHE A 110 6.76 -4.82 -0.29
N HIS A 111 7.79 -4.88 -1.12
CA HIS A 111 8.27 -6.13 -1.68
C HIS A 111 9.54 -6.54 -0.95
N ASP A 112 9.65 -7.82 -0.58
CA ASP A 112 10.95 -8.33 -0.17
C ASP A 112 11.84 -8.46 -1.43
N SER A 113 13.15 -8.28 -1.27
CA SER A 113 14.03 -8.38 -2.43
C SER A 113 14.18 -9.86 -2.81
N GLN A 114 13.71 -10.25 -4.01
CA GLN A 114 13.92 -11.62 -4.52
C GLN A 114 15.40 -11.91 -4.86
N ILE A 115 16.31 -10.98 -4.57
CA ILE A 115 17.64 -10.92 -5.17
C ILE A 115 18.66 -10.95 -4.02
N SER A 116 19.13 -12.16 -3.71
CA SER A 116 20.13 -12.53 -2.68
C SER A 116 19.57 -12.85 -1.29
N GLU A 117 19.88 -14.06 -0.80
CA GLU A 117 19.64 -14.49 0.59
C GLU A 117 20.22 -13.50 1.62
N ASN A 118 21.25 -12.74 1.24
CA ASN A 118 21.92 -11.76 2.08
C ASN A 118 21.23 -10.38 2.11
N LYS A 119 20.11 -10.20 1.39
CA LYS A 119 19.35 -8.93 1.33
C LYS A 119 17.87 -9.07 1.74
N LYS A 120 17.47 -10.22 2.28
CA LYS A 120 16.11 -10.45 2.77
C LYS A 120 15.76 -9.51 3.92
N ASN A 121 14.56 -8.97 3.94
CA ASN A 121 14.08 -8.19 5.08
C ASN A 121 13.96 -9.07 6.33
N ILE A 122 14.26 -8.51 7.50
CA ILE A 122 14.07 -9.20 8.78
C ILE A 122 12.66 -8.91 9.26
N ILE A 123 11.79 -9.91 9.19
CA ILE A 123 10.41 -9.86 9.70
C ILE A 123 10.38 -10.60 11.04
N GLN A 124 10.17 -9.87 12.12
CA GLN A 124 10.12 -10.43 13.46
C GLN A 124 8.73 -10.19 14.06
N GLU A 125 8.07 -11.26 14.51
CA GLU A 125 6.90 -11.14 15.36
C GLU A 125 7.30 -10.49 16.69
N VAL A 126 6.57 -9.46 17.09
CA VAL A 126 6.83 -8.71 18.30
C VAL A 126 5.54 -8.52 19.09
N CYS A 127 5.70 -8.54 20.40
CA CYS A 127 4.73 -8.02 21.33
C CYS A 127 5.07 -6.57 21.64
N TYR A 128 4.10 -5.66 21.57
CA TYR A 128 4.33 -4.29 21.98
C TYR A 128 3.11 -3.66 22.69
N PRO A 129 3.32 -2.90 23.79
CA PRO A 129 4.59 -2.81 24.50
C PRO A 129 5.01 -4.19 25.05
N LEU A 130 6.32 -4.43 25.13
CA LEU A 130 6.87 -5.72 25.60
C LEU A 130 6.37 -6.11 27.00
N SER A 131 5.83 -5.14 27.76
CA SER A 131 5.19 -5.31 29.07
C SER A 131 3.96 -6.21 29.05
N ASP A 132 3.29 -6.37 27.91
CA ASP A 132 2.01 -7.04 27.81
C ASP A 132 2.12 -8.50 27.33
N CYS A 133 3.33 -9.04 27.24
CA CYS A 133 3.59 -10.43 26.87
C CYS A 133 4.07 -11.29 28.03
N SER A 134 3.29 -11.23 29.10
CA SER A 134 3.33 -12.09 30.29
C SER A 134 2.14 -13.04 30.31
#